data_AF-A0A9Q3UPA4-F1
#
_entry.id   AF-A0A9Q3UPA4-F1
#
_cell.length_a   1.000
_cell.length_b   1.000
_cell.length_c   1.000
_cell.angle_alpha   90.00
_cell.angle_beta   90.00
_cell.angle_gamma   90.00
#
_symmetry.space_group_name_H-M   'P 1'
#
loop_
_entity.id
_entity.type
_entity.pdbx_description
1 polymer ?
#
loop_
_entity_poly.entity_id
_entity_poly.type
_entity_poly.pdbx_seq_one_letter_code
_entity_poly.pdbx_strand_id
1 'polypeptide(L)'
;MDGPGEHLDQSISEVDRLRKNLKRSTSKQVKSREEKNISKSTALAWFNGHLNHIRRVVGDEDCQSINWYYHELLSYADKDTTRLKYDSCLKELRKCLSSLRKTVVDAGIPSLNPSSSDTPPEFSTLIGDVKMQGILSERWKECVICIDGGAYLSATVMMGGLLETMLLARFNQEPNKERVFSSSQAPIDKKTGKAMPLNSWTLKNYLNVAHELKWISRSTKDVGEVLRDYRNYVHPYKQASHGVRLDNNDARIFWELTKEIARQLL
;
A
#
# COMPACT_ATOMS: atom_id res chain seq x y z
N MET A 1 -10.82 -3.64 1.18
CA MET A 1 -10.89 -2.88 -0.07
C MET A 1 -9.46 -2.69 -0.51
N ASP A 2 -9.17 -3.42 -1.57
CA ASP A 2 -7.84 -3.86 -1.96
C ASP A 2 -7.07 -2.69 -2.59
N GLY A 3 -5.75 -2.67 -2.39
CA GLY A 3 -4.90 -1.61 -2.95
C GLY A 3 -4.78 -1.69 -4.48
N PRO A 4 -4.34 -0.64 -5.18
CA PRO A 4 -4.13 -0.68 -6.64
C PRO A 4 -3.16 -1.79 -7.05
N GLY A 5 -2.12 -2.06 -6.24
CA GLY A 5 -1.22 -3.18 -6.46
C GLY A 5 -1.88 -4.56 -6.29
N GLU A 6 -2.81 -4.69 -5.35
CA GLU A 6 -3.56 -5.93 -5.13
C GLU A 6 -4.56 -6.18 -6.26
N HIS A 7 -5.22 -5.15 -6.77
CA HIS A 7 -6.05 -5.27 -7.96
C HIS A 7 -5.26 -5.63 -9.23
N LEU A 8 -4.00 -5.17 -9.34
CA LEU A 8 -3.10 -5.61 -10.40
C LEU A 8 -2.71 -7.09 -10.22
N ASP A 9 -2.41 -7.53 -9.01
CA ASP A 9 -2.08 -8.93 -8.72
C ASP A 9 -3.28 -9.87 -8.96
N GLN A 10 -4.48 -9.44 -8.56
CA GLN A 10 -5.74 -10.13 -8.86
C GLN A 10 -5.96 -10.23 -10.38
N SER A 11 -5.80 -9.13 -11.12
CA SER A 11 -5.92 -9.12 -12.59
C SER A 11 -4.92 -10.07 -13.26
N ILE A 12 -3.67 -10.08 -12.78
CA ILE A 12 -2.61 -10.98 -13.25
C ILE A 12 -3.00 -12.45 -13.02
N SER A 13 -3.51 -12.78 -11.83
CA SER A 13 -3.97 -14.12 -11.46
C SER A 13 -5.19 -14.57 -12.29
N GLU A 14 -6.13 -13.67 -12.54
CA GLU A 14 -7.30 -13.94 -13.38
C GLU A 14 -6.92 -14.24 -14.83
N VAL A 15 -5.99 -13.47 -15.39
CA VAL A 15 -5.44 -13.70 -16.74
C VAL A 15 -4.73 -15.06 -16.82
N ASP A 16 -3.94 -15.42 -15.81
CA ASP A 16 -3.29 -16.74 -15.76
C ASP A 16 -4.29 -17.88 -15.67
N ARG A 17 -5.33 -17.72 -14.83
CA ARG A 17 -6.39 -18.72 -14.66
C ARG A 17 -7.16 -18.92 -15.95
N LEU A 18 -7.54 -17.83 -16.62
CA LEU A 18 -8.21 -17.88 -17.91
C LEU A 18 -7.34 -18.58 -18.96
N ARG A 19 -6.07 -18.20 -19.04
CA ARG A 19 -5.12 -18.80 -19.98
C ARG A 19 -4.91 -20.31 -19.72
N LYS A 20 -4.85 -20.72 -18.45
CA LYS A 20 -4.79 -22.14 -18.06
C LYS A 20 -6.08 -22.89 -18.42
N ASN A 21 -7.24 -22.26 -18.22
CA ASN A 21 -8.54 -22.84 -18.58
C ASN A 21 -8.63 -23.07 -20.10
N LEU A 22 -8.31 -22.07 -20.92
CA LEU A 22 -8.35 -22.15 -22.38
C LEU A 22 -7.37 -23.17 -22.98
N LYS A 23 -6.32 -23.57 -22.25
CA LYS A 23 -5.38 -24.62 -22.68
C LYS A 23 -5.89 -26.05 -22.46
N ARG A 24 -6.99 -26.24 -21.72
CA ARG A 24 -7.53 -27.58 -21.43
C ARG A 24 -8.21 -28.23 -22.64
N SER A 25 -8.70 -27.42 -23.57
CA SER A 25 -9.39 -27.90 -24.77
C SER A 25 -8.43 -27.94 -25.97
N THR A 26 -8.53 -29.00 -26.78
CA THR A 26 -7.75 -29.20 -28.00
C THR A 26 -8.36 -28.54 -29.24
N SER A 27 -9.57 -27.97 -29.14
CA SER A 27 -10.23 -27.26 -30.26
C SER A 27 -9.41 -26.06 -30.70
N LYS A 28 -9.30 -25.83 -32.02
CA LYS A 28 -8.58 -24.67 -32.59
C LYS A 28 -9.24 -23.31 -32.24
N GLN A 29 -10.56 -23.30 -32.05
CA GLN A 29 -11.36 -22.10 -31.75
C GLN A 29 -12.06 -22.20 -30.39
N VAL A 30 -12.22 -21.06 -29.72
CA VAL A 30 -13.01 -20.94 -28.49
C VAL A 30 -14.49 -20.80 -28.88
N LYS A 31 -15.22 -21.91 -28.84
CA LYS A 31 -16.66 -21.95 -29.20
C LYS A 31 -17.57 -22.23 -28.01
N SER A 32 -17.02 -22.83 -26.95
CA SER A 32 -17.79 -23.16 -25.76
C SER A 32 -18.38 -21.89 -25.15
N ARG A 33 -19.68 -21.94 -24.84
CA ARG A 33 -20.38 -20.86 -24.14
C ARG A 33 -19.73 -20.57 -22.78
N GLU A 34 -19.24 -21.60 -22.10
CA GLU A 34 -18.54 -21.47 -20.83
C GLU A 34 -17.24 -20.69 -20.98
N GLU A 35 -16.37 -21.07 -21.92
CA GLU A 35 -15.08 -20.39 -22.14
C GLU A 35 -15.26 -18.93 -22.56
N LYS A 36 -16.27 -18.66 -23.40
CA LYS A 36 -16.66 -17.30 -23.78
C LYS A 36 -17.15 -16.49 -22.58
N ASN A 37 -17.99 -17.08 -21.73
CA ASN A 37 -18.50 -16.41 -20.53
C ASN A 37 -17.40 -16.11 -19.52
N ILE A 38 -16.46 -17.04 -19.30
CA ILE A 38 -15.31 -16.80 -18.41
C ILE A 38 -14.44 -15.68 -18.98
N SER A 39 -14.18 -15.68 -20.29
CA SER A 39 -13.41 -14.61 -20.95
C SER A 39 -14.07 -13.23 -20.79
N LYS A 40 -15.39 -13.15 -20.97
CA LYS A 40 -16.17 -11.92 -20.72
C LYS A 40 -16.12 -11.49 -19.25
N SER A 41 -16.30 -12.44 -18.35
CA SER A 41 -16.32 -12.16 -16.91
C SER A 41 -14.98 -11.61 -16.43
N THR A 42 -13.86 -12.18 -16.89
CA THR A 42 -12.52 -11.67 -16.61
C THR A 42 -12.32 -10.24 -17.15
N ALA A 43 -12.78 -9.95 -18.36
CA ALA A 43 -12.68 -8.59 -18.89
C ALA A 43 -13.58 -7.58 -18.16
N LEU A 44 -14.80 -7.98 -17.78
CA LEU A 44 -15.72 -7.11 -17.05
C LEU A 44 -15.25 -6.85 -15.60
N ALA A 45 -14.59 -7.81 -14.95
CA ALA A 45 -13.97 -7.63 -13.64
C ALA A 45 -12.94 -6.50 -13.65
N TRP A 46 -12.15 -6.40 -14.73
CA TRP A 46 -11.24 -5.28 -14.93
C TRP A 46 -11.97 -3.93 -15.01
N PHE A 47 -12.90 -3.77 -15.94
CA PHE A 47 -13.56 -2.48 -16.18
C PHE A 47 -14.46 -2.02 -15.02
N ASN A 48 -15.17 -2.96 -14.39
CA ASN A 48 -16.15 -2.64 -13.36
C ASN A 48 -15.53 -2.60 -11.95
N GLY A 49 -14.38 -3.26 -11.76
CA GLY A 49 -13.68 -3.33 -10.48
C GLY A 49 -12.30 -2.69 -10.56
N HIS A 50 -11.30 -3.48 -10.99
CA HIS A 50 -9.87 -3.16 -10.85
C HIS A 50 -9.47 -1.79 -11.42
N LEU A 51 -9.95 -1.44 -12.61
CA LEU A 51 -9.59 -0.21 -13.31
C LEU A 51 -9.88 1.04 -12.48
N ASN A 52 -11.01 1.07 -11.75
CA ASN A 52 -11.40 2.22 -10.95
C ASN A 52 -10.42 2.51 -9.81
N HIS A 53 -9.82 1.48 -9.25
CA HIS A 53 -8.85 1.61 -8.16
C HIS A 53 -7.44 1.95 -8.68
N ILE A 54 -7.09 1.48 -9.88
CA ILE A 54 -5.76 1.67 -10.47
C ILE A 54 -5.63 3.05 -11.14
N ARG A 55 -6.63 3.47 -11.93
CA ARG A 55 -6.56 4.72 -12.72
C ARG A 55 -6.45 5.98 -11.87
N ARG A 56 -6.98 5.94 -10.64
CA ARG A 56 -6.90 7.05 -9.68
C ARG A 56 -5.47 7.34 -9.23
N VAL A 57 -4.56 6.38 -9.43
CA VAL A 57 -3.22 6.41 -8.86
C VAL A 57 -2.15 6.53 -9.95
N VAL A 58 -2.30 5.81 -11.06
CA VAL A 58 -1.30 5.83 -12.15
C VAL A 58 -1.70 6.73 -13.33
N GLY A 59 -2.98 7.15 -13.41
CA GLY A 59 -3.51 7.92 -14.53
C GLY A 59 -4.04 7.04 -15.68
N ASP A 60 -4.84 7.64 -16.55
CA ASP A 60 -5.54 6.92 -17.63
C ASP A 60 -4.60 6.48 -18.77
N GLU A 61 -3.53 7.24 -19.05
CA GLU A 61 -2.57 6.94 -20.13
C GLU A 61 -1.84 5.62 -19.90
N ASP A 62 -1.39 5.36 -18.66
CA ASP A 62 -0.70 4.13 -18.28
C ASP A 62 -1.59 2.88 -18.35
N CYS A 63 -2.92 3.07 -18.34
CA CYS A 63 -3.90 1.98 -18.45
C CYS A 63 -4.35 1.70 -19.90
N GLN A 64 -4.02 2.56 -20.87
CA GLN A 64 -4.58 2.50 -22.23
C GLN A 64 -4.27 1.18 -22.93
N SER A 65 -3.03 0.70 -22.85
CA SER A 65 -2.62 -0.57 -23.45
C SER A 65 -3.35 -1.75 -22.83
N ILE A 66 -3.52 -1.75 -21.50
CA ILE A 66 -4.23 -2.81 -20.77
C ILE A 66 -5.71 -2.83 -21.15
N ASN A 67 -6.35 -1.65 -21.19
CA ASN A 67 -7.74 -1.49 -21.60
C ASN A 67 -7.98 -2.01 -23.02
N TRP A 68 -7.05 -1.72 -23.94
CA TRP A 68 -7.12 -2.23 -25.30
C TRP A 68 -7.16 -3.76 -25.34
N TYR A 69 -6.28 -4.45 -24.62
CA TYR A 69 -6.26 -5.92 -24.58
C TYR A 69 -7.53 -6.52 -23.94
N TYR A 70 -8.10 -5.89 -22.91
CA TYR A 70 -9.36 -6.34 -22.34
C TYR A 70 -10.56 -6.12 -23.27
N HIS A 71 -10.56 -5.06 -24.08
CA HIS A 71 -11.56 -4.89 -25.14
C HIS A 71 -11.41 -5.92 -26.27
N GLU A 72 -10.17 -6.25 -26.66
CA GLU A 72 -9.92 -7.35 -27.60
C GLU A 72 -10.44 -8.68 -27.04
N LEU A 73 -10.24 -8.95 -25.74
CA LEU A 73 -10.74 -10.15 -25.08
C LEU A 73 -12.29 -10.23 -25.14
N LEU A 74 -12.99 -9.11 -24.94
CA LEU A 74 -14.45 -9.04 -25.10
C LEU A 74 -14.87 -9.32 -26.56
N SER A 75 -14.23 -8.67 -27.52
CA SER A 75 -14.45 -8.87 -28.96
C SER A 75 -14.22 -10.32 -29.37
N TYR A 76 -13.21 -10.97 -28.79
CA TYR A 76 -12.92 -12.37 -29.08
C TYR A 76 -13.97 -13.30 -28.51
N ALA A 77 -14.59 -12.97 -27.38
CA ALA A 77 -15.63 -13.77 -26.74
C ALA A 77 -16.99 -13.66 -27.44
N ASP A 78 -17.22 -12.56 -28.18
CA ASP A 78 -18.38 -12.40 -29.05
C ASP A 78 -18.27 -13.17 -30.37
N LYS A 79 -17.06 -13.64 -30.71
CA LYS A 79 -16.74 -14.33 -31.96
C LYS A 79 -16.20 -15.74 -31.70
N ASP A 80 -16.14 -16.58 -32.73
CA ASP A 80 -15.47 -17.89 -32.66
C ASP A 80 -13.96 -17.72 -32.93
N THR A 81 -13.28 -16.95 -32.08
CA THR A 81 -11.87 -16.60 -32.29
C THR A 81 -10.93 -17.77 -32.00
N THR A 82 -9.76 -17.80 -32.65
CA THR A 82 -8.77 -18.88 -32.48
C THR A 82 -8.10 -18.83 -31.12
N ARG A 83 -7.79 -19.99 -30.53
CA ARG A 83 -7.07 -20.08 -29.24
C ARG A 83 -5.68 -19.44 -29.30
N LEU A 84 -5.02 -19.47 -30.46
CA LEU A 84 -3.75 -18.79 -30.67
C LEU A 84 -3.88 -17.27 -30.47
N LYS A 85 -4.95 -16.64 -30.99
CA LYS A 85 -5.20 -15.21 -30.78
C LYS A 85 -5.46 -14.89 -29.30
N TYR A 86 -6.23 -15.73 -28.61
CA TYR A 86 -6.41 -15.62 -27.15
C TYR A 86 -5.07 -15.73 -26.40
N ASP A 87 -4.24 -16.74 -26.68
CA ASP A 87 -2.96 -16.94 -25.98
C ASP A 87 -2.00 -15.77 -26.22
N SER A 88 -1.91 -15.25 -27.45
CA SER A 88 -1.09 -14.07 -27.76
C SER A 88 -1.60 -12.81 -27.04
N CYS A 89 -2.91 -12.55 -27.10
CA CYS A 89 -3.53 -11.41 -26.40
C CYS A 89 -3.30 -11.48 -24.88
N LEU A 90 -3.55 -12.65 -24.26
CA LEU A 90 -3.38 -12.83 -22.81
C LEU A 90 -1.92 -12.77 -22.37
N LYS A 91 -0.95 -13.19 -23.22
CA LYS A 91 0.48 -13.02 -22.96
C LYS A 91 0.88 -11.55 -22.89
N GLU A 92 0.49 -10.77 -23.89
CA GLU A 92 0.82 -9.35 -23.92
C GLU A 92 0.09 -8.57 -22.82
N LEU A 93 -1.19 -8.88 -22.59
CA LEU A 93 -1.95 -8.33 -21.46
C LEU A 93 -1.24 -8.58 -20.13
N ARG A 94 -0.82 -9.83 -19.86
CA ARG A 94 -0.05 -10.18 -18.66
C ARG A 94 1.24 -9.35 -18.56
N LYS A 95 1.96 -9.18 -19.67
CA LYS A 95 3.20 -8.40 -19.72
C LYS A 95 2.95 -6.93 -19.38
N CYS A 96 1.91 -6.32 -19.95
CA CYS A 96 1.49 -4.96 -19.63
C CYS A 96 1.11 -4.81 -18.16
N LEU A 97 0.30 -5.72 -17.62
CA LEU A 97 -0.08 -5.74 -16.20
C LEU A 97 1.16 -5.87 -15.29
N SER A 98 2.11 -6.74 -15.65
CA SER A 98 3.34 -6.94 -14.88
C SER A 98 4.27 -5.71 -14.93
N SER A 99 4.33 -5.04 -16.09
CA SER A 99 5.09 -3.80 -16.25
C SER A 99 4.48 -2.69 -15.41
N LEU A 100 3.16 -2.49 -15.49
CA LEU A 100 2.46 -1.50 -14.68
C LEU A 100 2.59 -1.81 -13.18
N ARG A 101 2.51 -3.09 -12.81
CA ARG A 101 2.73 -3.54 -11.44
C ARG A 101 4.11 -3.16 -10.92
N LYS A 102 5.15 -3.38 -11.73
CA LYS A 102 6.51 -2.95 -11.43
C LYS A 102 6.59 -1.43 -11.26
N THR A 103 6.00 -0.66 -12.19
CA THR A 103 5.95 0.81 -12.08
C THR A 103 5.27 1.28 -10.80
N VAL A 104 4.16 0.65 -10.41
CA VAL A 104 3.43 0.95 -9.17
C VAL A 104 4.29 0.67 -7.94
N VAL A 105 5.02 -0.45 -7.92
CA VAL A 105 5.99 -0.78 -6.85
C VAL A 105 7.13 0.22 -6.81
N ASP A 106 7.73 0.54 -7.96
CA ASP A 106 8.88 1.44 -8.08
C ASP A 106 8.52 2.89 -7.74
N ALA A 107 7.28 3.31 -8.03
CA ALA A 107 6.70 4.59 -7.60
C ALA A 107 6.39 4.65 -6.10
N GLY A 108 6.70 3.57 -5.36
CA GLY A 108 6.46 3.44 -3.92
C GLY A 108 4.99 3.27 -3.56
N ILE A 109 4.07 3.20 -4.52
CA ILE A 109 2.65 2.92 -4.23
C ILE A 109 2.58 1.46 -3.80
N PRO A 110 2.30 1.17 -2.51
CA PRO A 110 2.36 -0.20 -2.04
C PRO A 110 1.28 -1.02 -2.74
N SER A 111 1.62 -2.22 -3.22
CA SER A 111 0.68 -3.30 -2.93
C SER A 111 0.80 -3.53 -1.44
N LEU A 112 -0.32 -3.46 -0.76
CA LEU A 112 -0.44 -4.06 0.55
C LEU A 112 -0.29 -5.57 0.31
N ASN A 113 0.91 -6.10 0.48
CA ASN A 113 1.11 -7.54 0.54
C ASN A 113 0.28 -8.03 1.74
N PRO A 114 -0.71 -8.93 1.58
CA PRO A 114 -1.52 -9.39 2.72
C PRO A 114 -0.79 -10.38 3.63
N SER A 115 0.54 -10.42 3.63
CA SER A 115 1.31 -11.48 4.30
C SER A 115 2.53 -10.97 5.06
N SER A 116 2.49 -9.73 5.52
CA SER A 116 3.48 -9.35 6.51
C SER A 116 3.10 -9.83 7.90
N SER A 117 4.00 -10.57 8.54
CA SER A 117 3.78 -11.13 9.88
C SER A 117 3.33 -10.06 10.87
N ASP A 118 2.31 -10.39 11.66
CA ASP A 118 1.86 -9.56 12.79
C ASP A 118 2.73 -9.76 14.03
N THR A 119 3.79 -10.57 13.92
CA THR A 119 4.81 -10.71 14.97
C THR A 119 5.64 -9.42 15.03
N PRO A 120 5.90 -8.88 16.23
CA PRO A 120 6.80 -7.73 16.38
C PRO A 120 8.19 -8.04 15.80
N PRO A 121 8.83 -7.08 15.10
CA PRO A 121 10.21 -7.25 14.66
C PRO A 121 11.19 -7.15 15.84
N GLU A 122 12.44 -7.53 15.58
CA GLU A 122 13.54 -7.34 16.52
C GLU A 122 13.91 -5.86 16.63
N PHE A 123 13.53 -5.19 17.72
CA PHE A 123 13.80 -3.76 17.92
C PHE A 123 15.22 -3.44 18.37
N SER A 124 16.04 -4.46 18.64
CA SER A 124 17.41 -4.30 19.15
C SER A 124 18.35 -3.60 18.16
N THR A 125 18.07 -3.66 16.85
CA THR A 125 18.82 -2.91 15.83
C THR A 125 18.52 -1.41 15.87
N LEU A 126 17.38 -1.00 16.44
CA LEU A 126 16.90 0.38 16.47
C LEU A 126 17.07 1.07 17.83
N ILE A 127 16.95 0.31 18.93
CA ILE A 127 17.02 0.84 20.30
C ILE A 127 17.76 -0.14 21.19
N GLY A 128 18.83 0.31 21.86
CA GLY A 128 19.59 -0.52 22.81
C GLY A 128 18.91 -0.71 24.18
N ASP A 129 17.97 0.15 24.56
CA ASP A 129 17.24 0.05 25.83
C ASP A 129 16.24 -1.12 25.81
N VAL A 130 16.57 -2.18 26.56
CA VAL A 130 15.76 -3.40 26.69
C VAL A 130 14.36 -3.14 27.21
N LYS A 131 14.18 -2.17 28.13
CA LYS A 131 12.85 -1.82 28.64
C LYS A 131 11.99 -1.21 27.54
N MET A 132 12.58 -0.33 26.73
CA MET A 132 11.88 0.29 25.61
C MET A 132 11.55 -0.72 24.51
N GLN A 133 12.44 -1.68 24.21
CA GLN A 133 12.14 -2.77 23.29
C GLN A 133 10.89 -3.56 23.73
N GLY A 134 10.80 -3.89 25.02
CA GLY A 134 9.62 -4.56 25.59
C GLY A 134 8.33 -3.75 25.39
N ILE A 135 8.36 -2.45 25.67
CA ILE A 135 7.21 -1.55 25.47
C ILE A 135 6.78 -1.51 23.99
N LEU A 136 7.73 -1.45 23.05
CA LEU A 136 7.43 -1.46 21.62
C LEU A 136 6.80 -2.79 21.18
N SER A 137 7.31 -3.92 21.66
CA SER A 137 6.73 -5.23 21.38
C SER A 137 5.32 -5.38 21.96
N GLU A 138 5.06 -4.84 23.15
CA GLU A 138 3.72 -4.81 23.74
C GLU A 138 2.76 -3.95 22.92
N ARG A 139 3.16 -2.72 22.54
CA ARG A 139 2.33 -1.82 21.71
C ARG A 139 2.05 -2.40 20.33
N TRP A 140 3.01 -3.08 19.72
CA TRP A 140 2.81 -3.79 18.46
C TRP A 140 1.71 -4.86 18.58
N LYS A 141 1.78 -5.70 19.61
CA LYS A 141 0.75 -6.72 19.89
C LYS A 141 -0.61 -6.09 20.18
N GLU A 142 -0.63 -4.96 20.89
CA GLU A 142 -1.86 -4.23 21.21
C GLU A 142 -2.54 -3.67 19.96
N CYS A 143 -1.77 -3.17 18.98
CA CYS A 143 -2.32 -2.79 17.66
C CYS A 143 -3.07 -3.94 17.00
N VAL A 144 -2.48 -5.15 16.98
CA VAL A 144 -3.09 -6.36 16.39
C VAL A 144 -4.40 -6.71 17.13
N ILE A 145 -4.37 -6.74 18.47
CA ILE A 145 -5.55 -7.00 19.29
C ILE A 145 -6.67 -5.99 19.00
N CYS A 146 -6.35 -4.71 18.87
CA CYS A 146 -7.35 -3.69 18.54
C CYS A 146 -7.92 -3.84 17.13
N ILE A 147 -7.11 -4.19 16.14
CA ILE A 147 -7.61 -4.43 14.77
C ILE A 147 -8.56 -5.63 14.77
N ASP A 148 -8.16 -6.75 15.36
CA ASP A 148 -8.96 -7.98 15.38
C ASP A 148 -10.23 -7.83 16.24
N GLY A 149 -10.15 -7.04 17.32
CA GLY A 149 -11.27 -6.72 18.20
C GLY A 149 -12.21 -5.62 17.68
N GLY A 150 -11.97 -5.06 16.49
CA GLY A 150 -12.82 -4.01 15.91
C GLY A 150 -12.61 -2.60 16.49
N ALA A 151 -11.60 -2.40 17.33
CA ALA A 151 -11.23 -1.12 17.93
C ALA A 151 -10.28 -0.33 17.00
N TYR A 152 -10.72 -0.09 15.76
CA TYR A 152 -9.90 0.47 14.67
C TYR A 152 -9.28 1.83 15.01
N LEU A 153 -10.05 2.71 15.66
CA LEU A 153 -9.57 4.05 16.02
C LEU A 153 -8.47 3.98 17.06
N SER A 154 -8.63 3.12 18.08
CA SER A 154 -7.61 2.87 19.09
C SER A 154 -6.33 2.31 18.46
N ALA A 155 -6.45 1.35 17.54
CA ALA A 155 -5.31 0.82 16.79
C ALA A 155 -4.58 1.93 16.03
N THR A 156 -5.31 2.79 15.31
CA THR A 156 -4.74 3.91 14.53
C THR A 156 -4.02 4.94 15.41
N VAL A 157 -4.57 5.23 16.59
CA VAL A 157 -3.92 6.11 17.57
C VAL A 157 -2.61 5.50 18.06
N MET A 158 -2.62 4.22 18.41
CA MET A 158 -1.42 3.50 18.88
C MET A 158 -0.35 3.40 17.80
N MET A 159 -0.72 3.11 16.54
CA MET A 159 0.20 3.10 15.41
C MET A 159 0.95 4.44 15.28
N GLY A 160 0.25 5.56 15.48
CA GLY A 160 0.87 6.89 15.46
C GLY A 160 1.97 7.06 16.51
N GLY A 161 1.71 6.65 17.76
CA GLY A 161 2.70 6.73 18.83
C GLY A 161 3.85 5.72 18.67
N LEU A 162 3.55 4.54 18.14
CA LEU A 162 4.53 3.52 17.79
C LEU A 162 5.51 4.05 16.73
N LEU A 163 4.99 4.63 15.64
CA LEU A 163 5.79 5.23 14.58
C LEU A 163 6.64 6.41 15.07
N GLU A 164 6.09 7.30 15.89
CA GLU A 164 6.85 8.41 16.49
C GLU A 164 8.06 7.90 17.29
N THR A 165 7.88 6.85 18.08
CA THR A 165 8.96 6.27 18.90
C THR A 165 10.02 5.58 18.05
N MET A 166 9.61 4.82 17.04
CA MET A 166 10.55 4.16 16.12
C MET A 166 11.35 5.16 15.29
N LEU A 167 10.69 6.21 14.77
CA LEU A 167 11.37 7.26 14.03
C LEU A 167 12.34 8.02 14.93
N LEU A 168 11.91 8.44 16.13
CA LEU A 168 12.79 9.09 17.11
C LEU A 168 14.05 8.25 17.39
N ALA A 169 13.88 6.94 17.56
CA ALA A 169 15.00 6.04 17.76
C ALA A 169 15.97 6.02 16.56
N ARG A 170 15.45 5.91 15.33
CA ARG A 170 16.28 5.99 14.11
C ARG A 170 17.06 7.29 14.05
N PHE A 171 16.39 8.41 14.32
CA PHE A 171 17.02 9.73 14.37
C PHE A 171 18.08 9.82 15.47
N ASN A 172 17.86 9.21 16.63
CA ASN A 172 18.84 9.15 17.72
C ASN A 172 20.05 8.26 17.38
N GLN A 173 19.90 7.25 16.52
CA GLN A 173 21.02 6.43 16.06
C GLN A 173 21.86 7.06 14.94
N GLU A 174 21.30 7.99 14.17
CA GLU A 174 22.02 8.62 13.05
C GLU A 174 23.33 9.30 13.55
N PRO A 175 24.52 8.83 13.13
CA PRO A 175 25.79 9.39 13.59
C PRO A 175 25.97 10.85 13.15
N ASN A 176 25.52 11.19 11.94
CA ASN A 176 25.60 12.55 11.43
C ASN A 176 24.35 13.35 11.80
N LYS A 177 24.32 13.86 13.05
CA LYS A 177 23.24 14.72 13.54
C LYS A 177 23.08 16.00 12.75
N GLU A 178 24.15 16.55 12.19
CA GLU A 178 24.08 17.78 11.39
C GLU A 178 23.18 17.59 10.18
N ARG A 179 23.26 16.44 9.49
CA ARG A 179 22.39 16.12 8.35
C ARG A 179 20.90 16.09 8.73
N VAL A 180 20.58 15.68 9.96
CA VAL A 180 19.20 15.68 10.47
C VAL A 180 18.69 17.09 10.75
N PHE A 181 19.49 17.91 11.45
CA PHE A 181 19.04 19.25 11.86
C PHE A 181 19.20 20.32 10.78
N SER A 182 19.99 20.06 9.74
CA SER A 182 20.15 20.93 8.56
C SER A 182 19.16 20.63 7.42
N SER A 183 18.36 19.58 7.56
CA SER A 183 17.27 19.27 6.63
C SER A 183 16.33 20.46 6.48
N SER A 184 15.90 20.73 5.24
CA SER A 184 14.96 21.82 4.95
C SER A 184 13.59 21.60 5.61
N GLN A 185 13.29 20.35 5.97
CA GLN A 185 12.07 19.94 6.66
C GLN A 185 12.19 19.89 8.19
N ALA A 186 13.39 20.11 8.75
CA ALA A 186 13.59 20.10 10.20
C ALA A 186 12.85 21.28 10.85
N PRO A 187 12.05 21.04 11.90
CA PRO A 187 11.31 22.12 12.56
C PRO A 187 12.25 23.07 13.31
N ILE A 188 12.01 24.37 13.15
CA ILE A 188 12.72 25.44 13.86
C ILE A 188 11.81 26.10 14.89
N ASP A 189 12.39 26.43 16.04
CA ASP A 189 11.73 27.24 17.05
C ASP A 189 11.63 28.68 16.54
N LYS A 190 10.38 29.18 16.40
CA LYS A 190 10.12 30.53 15.87
C LYS A 190 10.65 31.66 16.76
N LYS A 191 10.84 31.41 18.06
CA LYS A 191 11.33 32.42 19.01
C LYS A 191 12.85 32.51 18.97
N THR A 192 13.55 31.37 18.86
CA THR A 192 15.01 31.33 18.93
C THR A 192 15.70 31.21 17.57
N GLY A 193 14.96 30.84 16.52
CA GLY A 193 15.51 30.56 15.19
C GLY A 193 16.36 29.29 15.10
N LYS A 194 16.35 28.44 16.15
CA LYS A 194 17.17 27.22 16.24
C LYS A 194 16.36 25.98 15.92
N ALA A 195 17.01 24.92 15.45
CA ALA A 195 16.37 23.62 15.27
C ALA A 195 15.80 23.11 16.61
N MET A 196 14.58 22.58 16.57
CA MET A 196 13.91 22.02 17.74
C MET A 196 14.55 20.69 18.17
N PRO A 197 14.60 20.36 19.47
CA PRO A 197 15.14 19.08 19.94
C PRO A 197 14.27 17.91 19.45
N LEU A 198 14.88 16.76 19.12
CA LEU A 198 14.20 15.63 18.49
C LEU A 198 12.95 15.17 19.25
N ASN A 199 12.97 15.16 20.57
CA ASN A 199 11.83 14.74 21.41
C ASN A 199 10.60 15.67 21.32
N SER A 200 10.73 16.85 20.71
CA SER A 200 9.64 17.80 20.49
C SER A 200 9.07 17.74 19.08
N TRP A 201 9.59 16.87 18.22
CA TRP A 201 9.12 16.70 16.85
C TRP A 201 7.81 15.93 16.84
N THR A 202 6.92 16.32 15.94
CA THR A 202 5.67 15.57 15.68
C THR A 202 5.92 14.46 14.65
N LEU A 203 5.02 13.48 14.54
CA LEU A 203 5.05 12.48 13.46
C LEU A 203 5.25 13.11 12.07
N LYS A 204 4.61 14.25 11.79
CA LYS A 204 4.79 14.98 10.53
C LYS A 204 6.24 15.41 10.31
N ASN A 205 6.89 15.95 11.35
CA ASN A 205 8.28 16.38 11.24
C ASN A 205 9.20 15.19 10.96
N TYR A 206 9.02 14.09 11.68
CA TYR A 206 9.80 12.89 11.45
C TYR A 206 9.62 12.33 10.03
N LEU A 207 8.38 12.20 9.54
CA LEU A 207 8.10 11.69 8.20
C LEU A 207 8.72 12.58 7.11
N ASN A 208 8.57 13.91 7.24
CA ASN A 208 9.12 14.84 6.25
C ASN A 208 10.65 14.76 6.17
N VAL A 209 11.33 14.77 7.32
CA VAL A 209 12.79 14.69 7.37
C VAL A 209 13.26 13.31 6.94
N ALA A 210 12.63 12.22 7.40
CA ALA A 210 13.00 10.87 6.99
C ALA A 210 12.88 10.67 5.47
N HIS A 211 11.86 11.26 4.84
CA HIS A 211 11.72 11.26 3.39
C HIS A 211 12.80 12.08 2.68
N GLU A 212 13.11 13.29 3.15
CA GLU A 212 14.21 14.11 2.60
C GLU A 212 15.57 13.41 2.71
N LEU A 213 15.78 12.67 3.80
CA LEU A 213 16.97 11.84 4.02
C LEU A 213 16.97 10.52 3.24
N LYS A 214 15.88 10.22 2.51
CA LYS A 214 15.64 9.00 1.73
C LYS A 214 15.60 7.72 2.56
N TRP A 215 15.22 7.80 3.83
CA TRP A 215 14.99 6.64 4.70
C TRP A 215 13.64 5.99 4.45
N ILE A 216 12.66 6.78 3.98
CA ILE A 216 11.34 6.29 3.61
C ILE A 216 10.93 6.79 2.23
N SER A 217 10.05 6.06 1.57
CA SER A 217 9.49 6.44 0.27
C SER A 217 8.51 7.63 0.37
N ARG A 218 8.24 8.30 -0.76
CA ARG A 218 7.21 9.35 -0.83
C ARG A 218 5.84 8.84 -0.42
N SER A 219 5.44 7.68 -0.93
CA SER A 219 4.14 7.08 -0.62
C SER A 219 4.04 6.70 0.86
N THR A 220 5.12 6.20 1.46
CA THR A 220 5.19 5.95 2.91
C THR A 220 4.94 7.22 3.71
N LYS A 221 5.56 8.33 3.28
CA LYS A 221 5.36 9.65 3.89
C LYS A 221 3.91 10.13 3.73
N ASP A 222 3.35 10.05 2.53
CA ASP A 222 1.99 10.54 2.24
C ASP A 222 0.91 9.73 3.00
N VAL A 223 1.02 8.41 3.05
CA VAL A 223 0.08 7.57 3.83
C VAL A 223 0.31 7.78 5.34
N GLY A 224 1.54 8.04 5.78
CA GLY A 224 1.83 8.40 7.16
C GLY A 224 1.19 9.72 7.60
N GLU A 225 1.10 10.70 6.69
CA GLU A 225 0.34 11.94 6.93
C GLU A 225 -1.16 11.67 7.09
N VAL A 226 -1.71 10.76 6.28
CA VAL A 226 -3.11 10.32 6.40
C VAL A 226 -3.35 9.62 7.75
N LEU A 227 -2.51 8.66 8.14
CA LEU A 227 -2.59 7.98 9.45
C LEU A 227 -2.60 8.99 10.60
N ARG A 228 -1.70 9.99 10.55
CA ARG A 228 -1.63 11.10 11.52
C ARG A 228 -2.95 11.90 11.58
N ASP A 229 -3.62 12.11 10.46
CA ASP A 229 -4.90 12.81 10.46
C ASP A 229 -6.02 11.93 11.02
N TYR A 230 -6.00 10.64 10.72
CA TYR A 230 -7.00 9.69 11.21
C TYR A 230 -6.89 9.42 12.71
N ARG A 231 -5.68 9.38 13.30
CA ARG A 231 -5.53 9.29 14.76
C ARG A 231 -6.19 10.45 15.51
N ASN A 232 -6.26 11.63 14.88
CA ASN A 232 -6.86 12.81 15.50
C ASN A 232 -8.40 12.72 15.58
N TYR A 233 -9.03 11.73 14.95
CA TYR A 233 -10.45 11.45 15.14
C TYR A 233 -10.78 10.83 16.50
N VAL A 234 -9.76 10.58 17.34
CA VAL A 234 -9.95 10.37 18.80
C VAL A 234 -10.72 11.53 19.45
N HIS A 235 -10.70 12.72 18.84
CA HIS A 235 -11.57 13.84 19.21
C HIS A 235 -12.95 13.71 18.53
N PRO A 236 -14.04 13.39 19.27
CA PRO A 236 -15.33 13.05 18.66
C PRO A 236 -15.95 14.19 17.84
N TYR A 237 -15.80 15.44 18.28
CA TYR A 237 -16.29 16.60 17.53
C TYR A 237 -15.62 16.72 16.16
N LYS A 238 -14.30 16.48 16.09
CA LYS A 238 -13.55 16.49 14.82
C LYS A 238 -14.06 15.40 13.90
N GLN A 239 -14.23 14.18 14.43
CA GLN A 239 -14.78 13.06 13.67
C GLN A 239 -16.18 13.38 13.09
N ALA A 240 -17.09 13.89 13.93
CA ALA A 240 -18.44 14.26 13.52
C ALA A 240 -18.44 15.35 12.45
N SER A 241 -17.65 16.41 12.65
CA SER A 241 -17.56 17.54 11.72
C SER A 241 -17.05 17.16 10.33
N HIS A 242 -16.16 16.17 10.25
CA HIS A 242 -15.60 15.68 8.99
C HIS A 242 -16.39 14.51 8.38
N GLY A 243 -17.39 13.96 9.09
CA GLY A 243 -18.17 12.81 8.62
C GLY A 243 -17.35 11.54 8.41
N VAL A 244 -16.21 11.39 9.09
CA VAL A 244 -15.30 10.25 8.90
C VAL A 244 -15.67 9.11 9.84
N ARG A 245 -15.65 7.89 9.30
CA ARG A 245 -15.76 6.66 10.06
C ARG A 245 -14.62 5.74 9.64
N LEU A 246 -13.72 5.46 10.58
CA LEU A 246 -12.65 4.52 10.37
C LEU A 246 -13.21 3.09 10.42
N ASP A 247 -12.91 2.28 9.41
CA ASP A 247 -13.33 0.88 9.35
C ASP A 247 -12.15 -0.11 9.41
N ASN A 248 -12.46 -1.40 9.26
CA ASN A 248 -11.48 -2.48 9.28
C ASN A 248 -10.40 -2.30 8.20
N ASN A 249 -10.83 -1.88 7.02
CA ASN A 249 -9.95 -1.73 5.88
C ASN A 249 -8.95 -0.61 6.11
N ASP A 250 -9.42 0.56 6.57
CA ASP A 250 -8.55 1.69 6.88
C ASP A 250 -7.50 1.30 7.93
N ALA A 251 -7.92 0.64 9.01
CA ALA A 251 -7.01 0.19 10.05
C ALA A 251 -5.98 -0.84 9.56
N ARG A 252 -6.38 -1.79 8.70
CA ARG A 252 -5.44 -2.75 8.09
C ARG A 252 -4.46 -2.06 7.15
N ILE A 253 -4.89 -1.07 6.37
CA ILE A 253 -4.01 -0.26 5.51
C ILE A 253 -2.96 0.46 6.37
N PHE A 254 -3.39 1.15 7.43
CA PHE A 254 -2.49 1.84 8.34
C PHE A 254 -1.55 0.87 9.07
N TRP A 255 -2.03 -0.33 9.36
CA TRP A 255 -1.20 -1.36 9.96
C TRP A 255 -0.10 -1.85 9.03
N GLU A 256 -0.43 -2.21 7.79
CA GLU A 256 0.59 -2.61 6.81
C GLU A 256 1.59 -1.49 6.54
N LEU A 257 1.14 -0.24 6.47
CA LEU A 257 2.05 0.90 6.40
C LEU A 257 2.98 0.94 7.61
N THR A 258 2.44 0.78 8.82
CA THR A 258 3.22 0.80 10.06
C THR A 258 4.29 -0.28 10.04
N LYS A 259 3.92 -1.49 9.59
CA LYS A 259 4.84 -2.62 9.41
C LYS A 259 5.91 -2.33 8.35
N GLU A 260 5.56 -1.62 7.28
CA GLU A 260 6.49 -1.25 6.23
C GLU A 260 7.49 -0.17 6.67
N ILE A 261 7.03 0.86 7.37
CA ILE A 261 7.92 1.87 7.99
C ILE A 261 8.88 1.17 8.94
N ALA A 262 8.37 0.26 9.79
CA ALA A 262 9.19 -0.51 10.69
C ALA A 262 10.34 -1.23 9.97
N ARG A 263 10.07 -1.92 8.85
CA ARG A 263 11.12 -2.59 8.06
C ARG A 263 12.14 -1.64 7.45
N GLN A 264 11.71 -0.46 7.01
CA GLN A 264 12.62 0.53 6.40
C GLN A 264 13.53 1.20 7.42
N LEU A 265 13.15 1.19 8.71
CA LEU A 265 13.94 1.78 9.79
C LEU A 265 14.93 0.79 10.46
N LEU A 266 14.66 -0.51 10.40
CA LEU A 266 15.48 -1.58 10.98
C LEU A 266 16.65 -1.98 10.08
#